data_AF-A0A3B9KS75-F1
#
_entry.id   AF-A0A3B9KS75-F1
#
_cell.length_a   1.000
_cell.length_b   1.000
_cell.length_c   1.000
_cell.angle_alpha   90.00
_cell.angle_beta   90.00
_cell.angle_gamma   90.00
#
_symmetry.space_group_name_H-M   'P 1'
#
loop_
_entity.id
_entity.type
_entity.pdbx_description
1 polymer ?
#
loop_
_entity_poly.entity_id
_entity_poly.type
_entity_poly.pdbx_seq_one_letter_code
_entity_poly.pdbx_strand_id
1 'polypeptide(L)'
;MPDKTEKAHRLPDDHNGRIYVENSVLHIEGVLTHQSIPKLKKTVRKDRKKPVNRIDLAGLEYIDSTGVVFIDWLRETLFPGADIHHADDKVQKALETFSSQRVQIPKPPREAGMFEAAGNILIEAWNALRDMLYLTSEIILWSFYGIFTSRGRRKGAISQQMVLIGSNAVGIVGLLSIVLGLIIALQSAAQLR
;
A
#
# COMPACT_ATOMS: atom_id res chain seq x y z
N MET A 1 6.99 -33.66 40.36
CA MET A 1 6.01 -32.73 39.75
C MET A 1 6.78 -31.65 38.99
N PRO A 2 6.26 -31.21 37.83
CA PRO A 2 6.95 -30.85 36.58
C PRO A 2 7.48 -29.39 36.60
N ASP A 3 8.27 -28.84 35.66
CA ASP A 3 7.98 -28.66 34.23
C ASP A 3 9.21 -28.06 33.48
N LYS A 4 9.24 -28.35 32.17
CA LYS A 4 9.92 -27.78 30.97
C LYS A 4 10.96 -26.66 31.09
N THR A 5 11.99 -26.78 30.24
CA THR A 5 12.17 -25.99 28.99
C THR A 5 13.34 -26.59 28.21
N GLU A 6 13.06 -27.38 27.19
CA GLU A 6 13.09 -26.96 25.78
C GLU A 6 14.49 -27.15 25.18
N LYS A 7 14.80 -28.41 24.89
CA LYS A 7 15.96 -28.77 24.07
C LYS A 7 15.68 -28.26 22.66
N ALA A 8 16.40 -27.21 22.27
CA ALA A 8 16.45 -26.69 20.92
C ALA A 8 16.71 -27.84 19.94
N HIS A 9 15.66 -28.23 19.22
CA HIS A 9 15.72 -29.17 18.12
C HIS A 9 16.46 -28.48 16.99
N ARG A 10 17.77 -28.73 16.91
CA ARG A 10 18.61 -28.28 15.79
C ARG A 10 18.06 -28.91 14.52
N LEU A 11 17.44 -28.08 13.68
CA LEU A 11 17.11 -28.41 12.29
C LEU A 11 18.43 -28.78 11.58
N PRO A 12 18.47 -29.84 10.77
CA PRO A 12 19.66 -30.20 10.03
C PRO A 12 19.98 -29.11 8.99
N ASP A 13 21.20 -28.58 9.07
CA ASP A 13 21.82 -27.61 8.15
C ASP A 13 22.11 -28.23 6.77
N ASP A 14 21.09 -28.68 6.04
CA ASP A 14 21.23 -28.99 4.61
C ASP A 14 20.16 -28.22 3.80
N HIS A 15 20.36 -26.91 3.69
CA HIS A 15 19.45 -25.97 3.02
C HIS A 15 19.49 -26.04 1.48
N ASN A 16 19.69 -27.23 0.89
CA ASN A 16 19.92 -27.36 -0.54
C ASN A 16 18.75 -28.08 -1.22
N GLY A 17 17.68 -27.33 -1.50
CA GLY A 17 16.62 -27.80 -2.38
C GLY A 17 17.15 -28.03 -3.81
N ARG A 18 16.77 -29.14 -4.43
CA ARG A 18 17.11 -29.49 -5.82
C ARG A 18 15.84 -29.57 -6.65
N ILE A 19 15.93 -29.09 -7.90
CA ILE A 19 14.87 -29.19 -8.88
C ILE A 19 15.47 -29.69 -10.18
N TYR A 20 14.90 -30.74 -10.76
CA TYR A 20 15.25 -31.25 -12.07
C TYR A 20 14.00 -31.73 -12.80
N VAL A 21 14.09 -31.75 -14.13
CA VAL A 21 13.00 -32.20 -15.01
C VAL A 21 13.43 -33.50 -15.67
N GLU A 22 12.67 -34.56 -15.44
CA GLU A 22 12.86 -35.88 -16.05
C GLU A 22 11.53 -36.36 -16.63
N ASN A 23 11.52 -36.80 -17.89
CA ASN A 23 10.32 -37.36 -18.55
C ASN A 23 9.02 -36.56 -18.39
N SER A 24 9.10 -35.23 -18.51
CA SER A 24 7.96 -34.30 -18.34
C SER A 24 7.37 -34.23 -16.93
N VAL A 25 8.10 -34.71 -15.92
CA VAL A 25 7.82 -34.59 -14.49
C VAL A 25 8.87 -33.66 -13.87
N LEU A 26 8.41 -32.71 -13.06
CA LEU A 26 9.26 -31.83 -12.28
C LEU A 26 9.42 -32.43 -10.89
N HIS A 27 10.63 -32.92 -10.59
CA HIS A 27 10.96 -33.43 -9.26
C HIS A 27 11.50 -32.30 -8.39
N ILE A 28 10.94 -32.18 -7.20
CA ILE A 28 11.39 -31.21 -6.19
C ILE A 28 11.80 -31.97 -4.94
N GLU A 29 13.07 -31.81 -4.55
CA GLU A 29 13.67 -32.53 -3.43
C GLU A 29 14.33 -31.58 -2.42
N GLY A 30 14.42 -32.02 -1.17
CA GLY A 30 15.09 -31.33 -0.07
C GLY A 30 14.18 -30.37 0.68
N VAL A 31 14.64 -29.12 0.87
CA VAL A 31 13.96 -28.12 1.70
C VAL A 31 13.57 -26.90 0.87
N LEU A 32 12.27 -26.61 0.78
CA LEU A 32 11.71 -25.42 0.13
C LEU A 32 11.45 -24.33 1.17
N THR A 33 12.38 -23.38 1.27
CA THR A 33 12.25 -22.21 2.14
C THR A 33 12.58 -20.92 1.39
N HIS A 34 12.27 -19.77 2.01
CA HIS A 34 12.71 -18.45 1.51
C HIS A 34 14.20 -18.41 1.10
N GLN A 35 15.07 -19.19 1.76
CA GLN A 35 16.50 -19.22 1.45
C GLN A 35 16.86 -20.05 0.20
N SER A 36 16.13 -21.13 -0.09
CA SER A 36 16.42 -22.01 -1.23
C SER A 36 15.80 -21.53 -2.55
N ILE A 37 14.68 -20.79 -2.48
CA ILE A 37 13.91 -20.31 -3.63
C ILE A 37 14.71 -19.45 -4.62
N PRO A 38 15.56 -18.47 -4.22
CA PRO A 38 16.29 -17.63 -5.17
C PRO A 38 17.22 -18.41 -6.11
N LYS A 39 17.85 -19.49 -5.61
CA LYS A 39 18.70 -20.38 -6.41
C LYS A 39 17.85 -21.24 -7.34
N LEU A 40 16.79 -21.84 -6.81
CA LEU A 40 15.85 -22.70 -7.54
C LEU A 40 15.15 -21.96 -8.69
N LYS A 41 14.72 -20.71 -8.46
CA LYS A 41 14.08 -19.86 -9.48
C LYS A 41 14.99 -19.59 -10.68
N LYS A 42 16.31 -19.52 -10.49
CA LYS A 42 17.29 -19.37 -11.59
C LYS A 42 17.40 -20.65 -12.41
N THR A 43 17.36 -21.82 -11.79
CA THR A 43 17.42 -23.13 -12.47
C THR A 43 16.14 -23.39 -13.27
N VAL A 44 14.97 -23.20 -12.64
CA VAL A 44 13.66 -23.39 -13.31
C VAL A 44 13.50 -22.44 -14.51
N ARG A 45 14.02 -21.21 -14.44
CA ARG A 45 14.02 -20.29 -15.58
C ARG A 45 14.80 -20.80 -16.79
N LYS A 46 15.86 -21.60 -16.59
CA LYS A 46 16.63 -22.21 -17.69
C LYS A 46 15.87 -23.36 -18.35
N ASP A 47 15.11 -24.13 -17.56
CA ASP A 47 14.34 -25.28 -18.03
C ASP A 47 12.91 -24.95 -18.49
N ARG A 48 12.53 -23.66 -18.54
CA ARG A 48 11.18 -23.15 -18.89
C ARG A 48 10.62 -23.66 -20.23
N LYS A 49 11.45 -24.15 -21.15
CA LYS A 49 11.03 -24.65 -22.47
C LYS A 49 10.60 -26.12 -22.49
N LYS A 50 10.80 -26.87 -21.41
CA LYS A 50 10.41 -28.28 -21.33
C LYS A 50 8.93 -28.38 -20.93
N PRO A 51 8.10 -29.15 -21.65
CA PRO A 51 6.72 -29.39 -21.23
C PRO A 51 6.74 -30.24 -19.95
N VAL A 52 6.17 -29.71 -18.87
CA VAL A 52 5.99 -30.44 -17.61
C VAL A 52 4.50 -30.58 -17.37
N ASN A 53 4.04 -31.81 -17.20
CA ASN A 53 2.62 -32.11 -16.94
C ASN A 53 2.38 -32.54 -15.48
N ARG A 54 3.43 -32.84 -14.71
CA ARG A 54 3.32 -33.33 -13.33
C ARG A 54 4.41 -32.74 -12.45
N ILE A 55 4.06 -32.40 -11.21
CA ILE A 55 4.99 -31.96 -10.17
C ILE A 55 5.03 -33.03 -9.10
N ASP A 56 6.21 -33.61 -8.90
CA ASP A 56 6.45 -34.69 -7.94
C ASP A 56 7.21 -34.15 -6.73
N LEU A 57 6.63 -34.35 -5.54
CA LEU A 57 7.13 -33.82 -4.27
C LEU A 57 7.70 -34.92 -3.34
N ALA A 58 7.93 -36.12 -3.87
CA ALA A 58 8.30 -37.30 -3.08
C ALA A 58 9.58 -37.12 -2.23
N GLY A 59 10.54 -36.30 -2.69
CA GLY A 59 11.79 -36.04 -1.97
C GLY A 59 11.77 -34.76 -1.11
N LEU A 60 10.60 -34.14 -0.91
CA LEU A 60 10.49 -32.87 -0.19
C LEU A 60 10.32 -33.10 1.32
N GLU A 61 11.35 -32.76 2.09
CA GLU A 61 11.37 -32.96 3.54
C GLU A 61 10.62 -31.87 4.31
N TYR A 62 10.69 -30.62 3.83
CA TYR A 62 10.08 -29.47 4.49
C TYR A 62 9.75 -28.34 3.51
N ILE A 63 8.62 -27.68 3.75
CA ILE A 63 8.14 -26.53 2.99
C ILE A 63 7.64 -25.42 3.92
N ASP A 64 8.05 -24.17 3.66
CA ASP A 64 7.51 -22.98 4.32
C ASP A 64 6.41 -22.28 3.48
N SER A 65 5.82 -21.20 4.00
CA SER A 65 4.82 -20.42 3.28
C SER A 65 5.34 -19.82 1.98
N THR A 66 6.62 -19.49 1.89
CA THR A 66 7.26 -18.98 0.66
C THR A 66 7.38 -20.10 -0.38
N GLY A 67 7.69 -21.32 0.05
CA GLY A 67 7.75 -22.52 -0.77
C GLY A 67 6.39 -22.89 -1.35
N VAL A 68 5.32 -22.78 -0.56
CA VAL A 68 3.95 -22.98 -1.04
C VAL A 68 3.59 -21.97 -2.13
N VAL A 69 3.89 -20.68 -1.91
CA VAL A 69 3.70 -19.63 -2.94
C VAL A 69 4.54 -19.90 -4.19
N PHE A 70 5.75 -20.46 -4.04
CA PHE A 70 6.58 -20.83 -5.18
C PHE A 70 5.98 -21.96 -6.01
N ILE A 71 5.39 -22.97 -5.37
CA ILE A 71 4.66 -24.06 -6.05
C ILE A 71 3.41 -23.53 -6.75
N ASP A 72 2.62 -22.66 -6.08
CA ASP A 72 1.46 -22.01 -6.70
C ASP A 72 1.89 -21.17 -7.92
N TRP A 73 2.99 -20.42 -7.82
CA TRP A 73 3.55 -19.65 -8.95
C TRP A 73 4.01 -20.56 -10.11
N LEU A 74 4.63 -21.70 -9.82
CA LEU A 74 5.00 -22.71 -10.81
C LEU A 74 3.78 -23.24 -11.56
N ARG A 75 2.70 -23.54 -10.84
CA ARG A 75 1.43 -24.05 -11.39
C ARG A 75 0.68 -22.99 -12.20
N GLU A 76 0.64 -21.74 -11.75
CA GLU A 76 -0.12 -20.68 -12.43
C GLU A 76 0.62 -20.06 -13.62
N THR A 77 1.94 -19.85 -13.50
CA THR A 77 2.71 -19.05 -14.47
C THR A 77 3.52 -19.90 -15.44
N LEU A 78 4.05 -21.05 -15.01
CA LEU A 78 4.97 -21.86 -15.83
C LEU A 78 4.31 -23.10 -16.40
N PHE A 79 3.53 -23.84 -15.60
CA PHE A 79 2.95 -25.12 -15.95
C PHE A 79 1.45 -25.17 -15.60
N PRO A 80 0.61 -24.39 -16.33
CA PRO A 80 -0.83 -24.35 -16.11
C PRO A 80 -1.43 -25.75 -16.30
N GLY A 81 -2.02 -26.30 -15.23
CA GLY A 81 -2.67 -27.61 -15.24
C GLY A 81 -1.81 -28.80 -14.81
N ALA A 82 -0.61 -28.58 -14.28
CA ALA A 82 0.18 -29.67 -13.70
C ALA A 82 -0.44 -30.20 -12.39
N ASP A 83 -0.55 -31.53 -12.28
CA ASP A 83 -1.01 -32.22 -11.07
C ASP A 83 0.14 -32.42 -10.08
N ILE A 84 -0.16 -32.26 -8.80
CA ILE A 84 0.79 -32.47 -7.69
C ILE A 84 0.65 -33.92 -7.22
N HIS A 85 1.75 -34.67 -7.24
CA HIS A 85 1.81 -36.06 -6.78
C HIS A 85 2.88 -36.27 -5.68
N HIS A 86 2.65 -37.26 -4.82
CA HIS A 86 3.53 -37.70 -3.72
C HIS A 86 3.97 -36.59 -2.74
N ALA A 87 3.02 -35.78 -2.26
CA ALA A 87 3.28 -34.92 -1.11
C ALA A 87 3.21 -35.76 0.19
N ASP A 88 4.23 -35.68 1.03
CA ASP A 88 4.17 -36.18 2.41
C ASP A 88 3.08 -35.42 3.20
N ASP A 89 2.50 -36.03 4.23
CA ASP A 89 1.36 -35.51 5.00
C ASP A 89 1.62 -34.09 5.54
N LYS A 90 2.87 -33.82 5.93
CA LYS A 90 3.30 -32.49 6.41
C LYS A 90 3.31 -31.44 5.30
N VAL A 91 3.75 -31.82 4.10
CA VAL A 91 3.81 -30.96 2.91
C VAL A 91 2.41 -30.69 2.41
N GLN A 92 1.55 -31.71 2.36
CA GLN A 92 0.15 -31.57 1.96
C GLN A 92 -0.59 -30.58 2.88
N LYS A 93 -0.41 -30.70 4.20
CA LYS A 93 -1.02 -29.78 5.17
C LYS A 93 -0.54 -28.33 5.00
N ALA A 94 0.73 -28.13 4.70
CA ALA A 94 1.27 -26.80 4.42
C ALA A 94 0.69 -26.21 3.12
N LEU A 95 0.60 -27.01 2.07
CA LEU A 95 -0.03 -26.62 0.80
C LEU A 95 -1.51 -26.21 1.01
N GLU A 96 -2.29 -27.01 1.75
CA GLU A 96 -3.69 -26.70 2.02
C GLU A 96 -3.89 -25.44 2.88
N THR A 97 -2.98 -25.19 3.82
CA THR A 97 -3.04 -24.05 4.75
C THR A 97 -2.66 -22.74 4.07
N PHE A 98 -1.64 -22.76 3.20
CA PHE A 98 -1.04 -21.55 2.63
C PHE A 98 -1.33 -21.32 1.14
N SER A 99 -2.04 -22.23 0.46
CA SER A 99 -2.33 -22.05 -0.97
C SER A 99 -3.21 -20.83 -1.23
N SER A 100 -2.81 -20.05 -2.23
CA SER A 100 -3.45 -18.80 -2.65
C SER A 100 -4.68 -19.01 -3.54
N GLN A 101 -5.03 -20.26 -3.88
CA GLN A 101 -6.11 -20.63 -4.81
C GLN A 101 -7.51 -20.12 -4.42
N ARG A 102 -7.69 -19.53 -3.23
CA ARG A 102 -8.96 -18.95 -2.77
C ARG A 102 -9.03 -17.43 -2.82
N VAL A 103 -7.94 -16.72 -3.12
CA VAL A 103 -7.94 -15.25 -3.12
C VAL A 103 -8.14 -14.74 -4.54
N GLN A 104 -9.34 -14.26 -4.85
CA GLN A 104 -9.55 -13.44 -6.04
C GLN A 104 -8.76 -12.15 -5.85
N ILE A 105 -7.59 -12.06 -6.48
CA ILE A 105 -6.82 -10.82 -6.50
C ILE A 105 -7.61 -9.84 -7.38
N PRO A 106 -8.16 -8.74 -6.84
CA PRO A 106 -8.84 -7.75 -7.67
C PRO A 106 -7.85 -7.24 -8.70
N LYS A 107 -8.24 -7.25 -9.98
CA LYS A 107 -7.39 -6.74 -11.06
C LYS A 107 -7.03 -5.30 -10.74
N PRO A 108 -5.76 -4.89 -10.95
CA PRO A 108 -5.37 -3.50 -10.75
C PRO A 108 -6.30 -2.58 -11.55
N PRO A 109 -6.78 -1.47 -10.97
CA PRO A 109 -7.64 -0.54 -11.67
C PRO A 109 -6.95 -0.10 -12.96
N ARG A 110 -7.72 -0.05 -14.05
CA ARG A 110 -7.24 0.37 -15.36
C ARG A 110 -6.70 1.80 -15.25
N GLU A 111 -5.60 2.08 -15.94
CA GLU A 111 -5.10 3.47 -16.05
C GLU A 111 -6.18 4.34 -16.68
N ALA A 112 -6.66 5.33 -15.92
CA ALA A 112 -7.72 6.22 -16.35
C ALA A 112 -7.30 6.97 -17.62
N GLY A 113 -8.20 7.05 -18.61
CA GLY A 113 -7.96 7.84 -19.81
C GLY A 113 -7.89 9.34 -19.50
N MET A 114 -7.34 10.16 -20.41
CA MET A 114 -7.22 11.61 -20.19
C MET A 114 -8.55 12.30 -19.87
N PHE A 115 -9.64 11.87 -20.51
CA PHE A 115 -10.99 12.40 -20.23
C PHE A 115 -11.55 11.94 -18.89
N GLU A 116 -11.22 10.71 -18.47
CA GLU A 116 -11.63 10.16 -17.18
C GLU A 116 -10.87 10.86 -16.05
N ALA A 117 -9.57 11.13 -16.23
CA ALA A 117 -8.77 11.92 -15.28
C ALA A 117 -9.31 13.36 -15.14
N ALA A 118 -9.62 14.03 -16.24
CA ALA A 118 -10.21 15.38 -16.21
C ALA A 118 -11.60 15.40 -15.55
N GLY A 119 -12.44 14.41 -15.85
CA GLY A 119 -13.74 14.24 -15.22
C GLY A 119 -13.62 13.97 -13.73
N ASN A 120 -12.67 13.13 -13.32
CA ASN A 120 -12.42 12.82 -11.92
C ASN A 120 -11.96 14.06 -11.14
N ILE A 121 -11.05 14.86 -11.69
CA ILE A 121 -10.62 16.14 -11.08
C ILE A 121 -11.82 17.09 -10.90
N LEU A 122 -12.69 17.19 -11.90
CA LEU A 122 -13.86 18.08 -11.83
C LEU A 122 -14.85 17.61 -10.75
N ILE A 123 -15.09 16.30 -10.67
CA ILE A 123 -15.97 15.70 -9.65
C ILE A 123 -15.37 15.88 -8.25
N GLU A 124 -14.06 15.64 -8.09
CA GLU A 124 -13.34 15.85 -6.83
C GLU A 124 -13.39 17.32 -6.40
N ALA A 125 -13.16 18.25 -7.33
CA ALA A 125 -13.26 19.68 -7.05
C ALA A 125 -14.69 20.09 -6.64
N TRP A 126 -15.71 19.54 -7.29
CA TRP A 126 -17.11 19.78 -6.93
C TRP A 126 -17.45 19.25 -5.54
N ASN A 127 -16.98 18.05 -5.21
CA ASN A 127 -17.16 17.45 -3.89
C ASN A 127 -16.43 18.28 -2.82
N ALA A 128 -15.18 18.68 -3.08
CA ALA A 128 -14.42 19.53 -2.17
C ALA A 128 -15.09 20.89 -1.95
N LEU A 129 -15.67 21.48 -3.00
CA LEU A 129 -16.43 22.72 -2.89
C LEU A 129 -17.69 22.53 -2.03
N ARG A 130 -18.43 21.44 -2.24
CA ARG A 130 -19.59 21.10 -1.42
C ARG A 130 -19.21 20.93 0.06
N ASP A 131 -18.14 20.21 0.34
CA ASP A 131 -17.65 19.98 1.71
C ASP A 131 -17.18 21.29 2.34
N MET A 132 -16.48 22.14 1.59
CA MET A 132 -16.08 23.46 2.03
C MET A 132 -17.29 24.33 2.39
N LEU A 133 -18.33 24.34 1.56
CA LEU A 133 -19.57 25.08 1.84
C LEU A 133 -20.29 24.53 3.07
N TYR A 134 -20.34 23.20 3.21
CA TYR A 134 -20.96 22.55 4.37
C TYR A 134 -20.23 22.92 5.67
N LEU A 135 -18.91 22.77 5.70
CA LEU A 135 -18.08 23.14 6.85
C LEU A 135 -18.18 24.64 7.15
N THR A 136 -18.17 25.48 6.12
CA THR A 136 -18.31 26.94 6.29
C THR A 136 -19.67 27.29 6.90
N SER A 137 -20.75 26.65 6.42
CA SER A 137 -22.09 26.84 6.97
C SER A 137 -22.15 26.45 8.45
N GLU A 138 -21.61 25.29 8.82
CA GLU A 138 -21.56 24.86 10.21
C GLU A 138 -20.73 25.84 11.07
N ILE A 139 -19.54 26.24 10.61
CA ILE A 139 -18.69 27.20 11.32
C ILE A 139 -19.44 28.50 11.54
N ILE A 140 -20.12 29.04 10.53
CA ILE A 140 -20.88 30.29 10.64
C ILE A 140 -22.01 30.13 11.65
N LEU A 141 -22.85 29.09 11.52
CA LEU A 141 -23.98 28.83 12.41
C LEU A 141 -23.53 28.71 13.87
N TRP A 142 -22.50 27.90 14.13
CA TRP A 142 -21.96 27.72 15.47
C TRP A 142 -21.22 28.95 15.99
N SER A 143 -20.57 29.72 15.12
CA SER A 143 -19.94 30.99 15.51
C SER A 143 -21.00 32.00 15.96
N PHE A 144 -22.10 32.15 15.20
CA PHE A 144 -23.21 33.01 15.58
C PHE A 144 -23.88 32.56 16.88
N TYR A 145 -24.23 31.28 17.00
CA TYR A 145 -24.79 30.73 18.24
C TYR A 145 -23.83 30.88 19.43
N GLY A 146 -22.53 30.70 19.17
CA GLY A 146 -21.44 30.84 20.12
C GLY A 146 -21.23 32.27 20.62
N ILE A 147 -21.73 33.31 19.93
CA ILE A 147 -21.73 34.68 20.47
C ILE A 147 -22.72 34.79 21.64
N PHE A 148 -23.89 34.17 21.52
CA PHE A 148 -24.95 34.22 22.52
C PHE A 148 -24.74 33.22 23.67
N THR A 149 -23.98 32.15 23.45
CA THR A 149 -23.66 31.15 24.47
C THR A 149 -22.19 31.21 24.90
N SER A 150 -21.95 31.43 26.20
CA SER A 150 -20.59 31.48 26.79
C SER A 150 -20.07 30.12 27.28
N ARG A 151 -20.91 29.08 27.32
CA ARG A 151 -20.53 27.74 27.79
C ARG A 151 -19.61 27.06 26.77
N GLY A 152 -18.40 26.70 27.18
CA GLY A 152 -17.44 25.91 26.39
C GLY A 152 -16.28 26.69 25.75
N ARG A 153 -16.23 28.03 25.84
CA ARG A 153 -15.17 28.84 25.22
C ARG A 153 -14.08 29.20 26.23
N ARG A 154 -12.80 28.95 25.90
CA ARG A 154 -11.68 29.50 26.67
C ARG A 154 -11.69 31.02 26.54
N LYS A 155 -11.87 31.72 27.67
CA LYS A 155 -11.85 33.20 27.71
C LYS A 155 -10.53 33.69 27.11
N GLY A 156 -10.61 34.67 26.20
CA GLY A 156 -9.44 35.28 25.55
C GLY A 156 -8.87 34.53 24.34
N ALA A 157 -9.37 33.34 23.98
CA ALA A 157 -8.87 32.60 22.81
C ALA A 157 -9.04 33.39 21.49
N ILE A 158 -10.19 34.06 21.33
CA ILE A 158 -10.45 34.91 20.16
C ILE A 158 -9.47 36.09 20.12
N SER A 159 -9.27 36.78 21.25
CA SER A 159 -8.34 37.91 21.36
C SER A 159 -6.91 37.48 21.07
N GLN A 160 -6.45 36.35 21.61
CA GLN A 160 -5.13 35.80 21.33
C GLN A 160 -4.96 35.50 19.84
N GLN A 161 -5.97 34.92 19.19
CA GLN A 161 -5.92 34.61 17.76
C GLN A 161 -5.91 35.88 16.89
N MET A 162 -6.70 36.90 17.26
CA MET A 162 -6.68 38.20 16.58
C MET A 162 -5.31 38.87 16.68
N VAL A 163 -4.70 38.86 17.86
CA VAL A 163 -3.34 39.42 18.05
C VAL A 163 -2.32 38.64 17.24
N LEU A 164 -2.36 37.31 17.26
CA LEU A 164 -1.41 36.47 16.52
C LEU A 164 -1.48 36.68 15.01
N ILE A 165 -2.68 36.66 14.43
CA ILE A 165 -2.87 36.87 12.99
C ILE A 165 -2.52 38.31 12.62
N GLY A 166 -2.98 39.27 13.45
CA GLY A 166 -2.73 40.69 13.23
C GLY A 166 -1.25 41.05 13.29
N SER A 167 -0.53 40.65 14.34
CA SER A 167 0.89 40.97 14.53
C SER A 167 1.76 40.44 13.40
N ASN A 168 1.45 39.22 12.92
CA ASN A 168 2.16 38.61 11.81
C ASN A 168 1.91 39.34 10.48
N ALA A 169 0.75 39.99 10.33
CA ALA A 169 0.38 40.70 9.10
C ALA A 169 0.91 42.15 9.03
N VAL A 170 1.22 42.79 10.16
CA VAL A 170 1.55 44.24 10.22
C VAL A 170 2.65 44.64 9.23
N GLY A 171 3.73 43.87 9.13
CA GLY A 171 4.88 44.23 8.27
C GLY A 171 4.51 44.28 6.78
N ILE A 172 3.80 43.26 6.28
CA ILE A 172 3.42 43.16 4.87
C ILE A 172 2.34 44.18 4.54
N VAL A 173 1.31 44.31 5.38
CA VAL A 173 0.21 45.25 5.16
C VAL A 173 0.73 46.68 5.20
N GLY A 174 1.60 47.04 6.14
CA GLY A 174 2.17 48.38 6.25
C GLY A 174 3.00 48.79 5.02
N LEU A 175 3.86 47.90 4.54
CA LEU A 175 4.63 48.14 3.32
C LEU A 175 3.72 48.32 2.10
N LEU A 176 2.74 47.42 1.91
CA LEU A 176 1.78 47.51 0.82
C LEU A 176 0.97 48.81 0.89
N SER A 177 0.52 49.23 2.08
CA SER A 177 -0.23 50.48 2.26
C SER A 177 0.57 51.71 1.86
N ILE A 178 1.86 51.78 2.19
CA ILE A 178 2.74 52.89 1.77
C ILE A 178 2.89 52.91 0.25
N VAL A 179 3.19 51.75 -0.35
CA VAL A 179 3.38 51.63 -1.80
C VAL A 179 2.10 51.97 -2.56
N LEU A 180 0.95 51.44 -2.14
CA LEU A 180 -0.35 51.76 -2.73
C LEU A 180 -0.68 53.24 -2.58
N GLY A 181 -0.43 53.85 -1.41
CA GLY A 181 -0.66 55.28 -1.19
C GLY A 181 0.15 56.14 -2.16
N LEU A 182 1.43 55.80 -2.38
CA LEU A 182 2.29 56.49 -3.33
C LEU A 182 1.84 56.30 -4.78
N ILE A 183 1.44 55.08 -5.16
CA ILE A 183 0.89 54.79 -6.50
C ILE A 183 -0.36 55.65 -6.76
N ILE A 184 -1.30 55.69 -5.80
CA ILE A 184 -2.53 56.46 -5.93
C ILE A 184 -2.22 57.96 -6.03
N ALA A 185 -1.28 58.46 -5.23
CA ALA A 185 -0.86 59.86 -5.29
C ALA A 185 -0.28 60.22 -6.66
N LEU A 186 0.64 59.40 -7.19
CA LEU A 186 1.22 59.63 -8.52
C LEU A 186 0.17 59.52 -9.64
N GLN A 187 -0.76 58.57 -9.55
CA GLN A 187 -1.86 58.44 -10.50
C GLN A 187 -2.79 59.65 -10.48
N SER A 188 -3.13 60.19 -9.30
CA SER A 188 -3.94 61.41 -9.19
C SER A 188 -3.22 62.63 -9.79
N ALA A 189 -1.91 62.76 -9.58
CA ALA A 189 -1.12 63.85 -10.13
C ALA A 189 -1.02 63.76 -11.66
N ALA A 190 -0.90 62.54 -12.21
CA ALA A 190 -0.88 62.31 -13.65
C ALA A 190 -2.24 62.55 -14.32
N GLN A 191 -3.36 62.33 -13.61
CA GLN A 191 -4.71 62.59 -14.10
C GLN A 191 -5.10 64.09 -14.10
N LEU A 192 -4.44 64.90 -13.27
CA LEU A 192 -4.68 66.35 -13.17
C LEU A 192 -3.84 67.19 -14.15
N ARG A 193 -2.95 66.56 -14.93
CA ARG A 193 -2.11 67.20 -15.95
C ARG A 193 -2.69 66.97 -17.34
#